data_AF-A0A5C6NYI0-F1
#
_entry.id   AF-A0A5C6NYI0-F1
#
_cell.length_a   1.000
_cell.length_b   1.000
_cell.length_c   1.000
_cell.angle_alpha   90.00
_cell.angle_beta   90.00
_cell.angle_gamma   90.00
#
_symmetry.space_group_name_H-M   'P 1'
#
loop_
_entity.id
_entity.type
_entity.pdbx_description
1 polymer ?
#
loop_
_entity_poly.entity_id
_entity_poly.type
_entity_poly.pdbx_seq_one_letter_code
_entity_poly.pdbx_strand_id
1 'polypeptide(L)'
;MWSCHPCRAAHIDECETRSHHCNPTQVCINTAGGYTCSCTEGYWLIGGQCQDIDECRYGYCQQLCANVPGSYSCSCNRGFILDPEGRACRDVNECLDQPCSHSCFNTYGSFMCSCEEGFELTSDGTSCIDLDECSFSEFLCQHRCVNAPGSFSCICPPGYYVYEDGRSCEDINECDTGNNTCTTEQVCFNFQGGHTCLNPLQCPPPYIEVSDNQCMCSAENPACRDKPFTILYRHMDLSSGRIVPADIFQMQATTRYPGAFYIFQIKSGNEGREFYMRQTSNVSATLVLSRPIKGPREVVLDLEMVTINNVINFRGSSIIRLTIFVSAHPF
;
A
#
# COMPACT_ATOMS: atom_id res chain seq x y z
N MET A 1 -97.03 -61.06 -39.74
CA MET A 1 -95.82 -61.88 -39.90
C MET A 1 -94.63 -60.94 -39.92
N TRP A 2 -93.75 -61.08 -38.91
CA TRP A 2 -92.29 -60.83 -38.89
C TRP A 2 -91.76 -59.54 -39.56
N SER A 3 -90.96 -58.68 -38.94
CA SER A 3 -89.92 -58.92 -37.93
C SER A 3 -89.52 -57.61 -37.27
N CYS A 4 -89.27 -57.65 -35.95
CA CYS A 4 -88.38 -56.69 -35.29
C CYS A 4 -86.98 -56.81 -35.87
N HIS A 5 -86.50 -55.77 -36.54
CA HIS A 5 -85.07 -55.48 -36.65
C HIS A 5 -84.71 -54.42 -35.61
N PRO A 6 -83.52 -54.52 -35.00
CA PRO A 6 -83.27 -54.01 -33.68
C PRO A 6 -83.48 -52.51 -33.65
N CYS A 7 -84.25 -52.03 -32.67
CA CYS A 7 -84.14 -50.65 -32.22
C CYS A 7 -82.69 -50.48 -31.77
N ARG A 8 -81.80 -50.10 -32.69
CA ARG A 8 -80.76 -49.15 -32.33
C ARG A 8 -81.57 -47.97 -31.83
N ALA A 9 -81.72 -47.84 -30.52
CA ALA A 9 -81.96 -46.53 -29.94
C ALA A 9 -80.89 -45.68 -30.60
N ALA A 10 -81.32 -44.86 -31.57
CA ALA A 10 -80.44 -43.86 -32.14
C ALA A 10 -79.98 -43.11 -30.90
N HIS A 11 -78.69 -43.20 -30.62
CA HIS A 11 -78.10 -42.43 -29.54
C HIS A 11 -78.27 -40.98 -30.03
N ILE A 12 -79.34 -40.35 -29.56
CA ILE A 12 -79.70 -38.99 -29.94
C ILE A 12 -78.61 -38.15 -29.30
N ASP A 13 -77.86 -37.42 -30.11
CA ASP A 13 -76.91 -36.45 -29.57
C ASP A 13 -77.72 -35.21 -29.16
N GLU A 14 -78.01 -35.11 -27.86
CA GLU A 14 -78.77 -33.97 -27.34
C GLU A 14 -77.99 -32.65 -27.45
N CYS A 15 -76.65 -32.72 -27.57
CA CYS A 15 -75.77 -31.58 -27.76
C CYS A 15 -75.81 -31.06 -29.21
N GLU A 16 -75.81 -31.93 -30.21
CA GLU A 16 -75.98 -31.53 -31.63
C GLU A 16 -77.39 -31.03 -31.93
N THR A 17 -78.39 -31.66 -31.33
CA THR A 17 -79.80 -31.31 -31.53
C THR A 17 -80.27 -30.12 -30.68
N ARG A 18 -79.38 -29.55 -29.84
CA ARG A 18 -79.67 -28.44 -28.88
C ARG A 18 -80.86 -28.71 -27.97
N SER A 19 -81.09 -29.98 -27.63
CA SER A 19 -82.18 -30.42 -26.75
C SER A 19 -81.73 -30.59 -25.28
N HIS A 20 -80.52 -30.14 -24.96
CA HIS A 20 -79.94 -30.14 -23.61
C HIS A 20 -80.33 -28.89 -22.79
N HIS A 21 -80.37 -29.02 -21.46
CA HIS A 21 -80.70 -27.92 -20.52
C HIS A 21 -79.47 -27.42 -19.75
N CYS A 22 -78.29 -27.45 -20.36
CA CYS A 22 -77.06 -26.93 -19.73
C CYS A 22 -77.10 -25.39 -19.58
N ASN A 23 -76.49 -24.88 -18.51
CA ASN A 23 -76.30 -23.42 -18.33
C ASN A 23 -75.42 -22.88 -19.48
N PRO A 24 -75.62 -21.63 -19.98
CA PRO A 24 -74.75 -21.02 -20.99
C PRO A 24 -73.24 -21.06 -20.70
N THR A 25 -72.82 -21.20 -19.44
CA THR A 25 -71.40 -21.33 -19.05
C THR A 25 -70.90 -22.78 -18.99
N GLN A 26 -71.70 -23.75 -19.42
CA GLN A 26 -71.39 -25.19 -19.40
C GLN A 26 -71.35 -25.77 -20.81
N VAL A 27 -70.48 -26.74 -21.01
CA VAL A 27 -70.37 -27.54 -22.23
C VAL A 27 -71.22 -28.80 -22.07
N CYS A 28 -72.09 -29.04 -23.06
CA CYS A 28 -72.83 -30.28 -23.17
C CYS A 28 -71.90 -31.39 -23.68
N ILE A 29 -71.86 -32.51 -22.95
CA ILE A 29 -71.12 -33.72 -23.33
C ILE A 29 -72.14 -34.83 -23.51
N ASN A 30 -72.24 -35.35 -24.73
CA ASN A 30 -73.12 -36.47 -25.05
C ASN A 30 -72.55 -37.77 -24.45
N THR A 31 -73.39 -38.58 -23.81
CA THR A 31 -73.02 -39.80 -23.08
C THR A 31 -73.95 -40.96 -23.44
N ALA A 32 -73.48 -42.20 -23.39
CA ALA A 32 -74.34 -43.35 -23.72
C ALA A 32 -75.55 -43.43 -22.76
N GLY A 33 -76.72 -43.02 -23.26
CA GLY A 33 -77.98 -42.95 -22.48
C GLY A 33 -78.49 -41.53 -22.17
N GLY A 34 -77.85 -40.47 -22.66
CA GLY A 34 -78.32 -39.08 -22.55
C GLY A 34 -77.17 -38.07 -22.64
N TYR A 35 -77.28 -36.93 -21.97
CA TYR A 35 -76.21 -35.92 -21.93
C TYR A 35 -75.82 -35.55 -20.49
N THR A 36 -74.60 -35.07 -20.32
CA THR A 36 -74.13 -34.43 -19.09
C THR A 36 -73.63 -33.02 -19.37
N CYS A 37 -73.75 -32.13 -18.40
CA CYS A 37 -73.26 -30.75 -18.49
C CYS A 37 -72.00 -30.62 -17.62
N SER A 38 -70.87 -30.28 -18.23
CA SER A 38 -69.62 -30.00 -17.51
C SER A 38 -69.27 -28.53 -17.67
N CYS A 39 -68.56 -27.96 -16.69
CA CYS A 39 -67.90 -26.68 -16.90
C CYS A 39 -66.77 -26.82 -17.93
N THR A 40 -66.42 -25.72 -18.59
CA THR A 40 -65.21 -25.63 -19.42
C THR A 40 -63.95 -25.94 -18.60
N GLU A 41 -62.88 -26.37 -19.26
CA GLU A 41 -61.57 -26.56 -18.62
C GLU A 41 -61.17 -25.29 -17.82
N GLY A 42 -60.65 -25.45 -16.61
CA GLY A 42 -60.35 -24.34 -15.70
C GLY A 42 -61.48 -23.93 -14.74
N TYR A 43 -62.63 -24.62 -14.72
CA TYR A 43 -63.77 -24.25 -13.85
C TYR A 43 -64.37 -25.45 -13.09
N TRP A 44 -64.81 -25.25 -11.84
CA TRP A 44 -65.50 -26.25 -11.03
C TRP A 44 -67.00 -25.94 -10.92
N LEU A 45 -67.81 -27.00 -10.93
CA LEU A 45 -69.25 -26.88 -10.75
C LEU A 45 -69.58 -26.83 -9.24
N ILE A 46 -69.91 -25.64 -8.74
CA ILE A 46 -70.28 -25.41 -7.33
C ILE A 46 -71.68 -24.80 -7.31
N GLY A 47 -72.65 -25.48 -6.69
CA GLY A 47 -74.01 -24.97 -6.55
C GLY A 47 -74.75 -24.71 -7.87
N GLY A 48 -74.39 -25.42 -8.94
CA GLY A 48 -75.00 -25.25 -10.28
C GLY A 48 -74.41 -24.10 -11.11
N GLN A 49 -73.35 -23.44 -10.64
CA GLN A 49 -72.60 -22.41 -11.37
C GLN A 49 -71.15 -22.86 -11.60
N CYS A 50 -70.59 -22.46 -12.74
CA CYS A 50 -69.17 -22.70 -13.03
C CYS A 50 -68.35 -21.58 -12.38
N GLN A 51 -67.57 -21.94 -11.37
CA GLN A 51 -66.63 -21.03 -10.73
C GLN A 51 -65.22 -21.36 -11.19
N ASP A 52 -64.48 -20.31 -11.51
CA ASP A 52 -63.07 -20.38 -11.91
C ASP A 52 -62.23 -21.11 -10.85
N ILE A 53 -61.33 -21.97 -11.30
CA ILE A 53 -60.33 -22.61 -10.44
C ILE A 53 -59.29 -21.56 -10.12
N ASP A 54 -59.00 -21.35 -8.83
CA ASP A 54 -57.85 -20.54 -8.45
C ASP A 54 -56.60 -21.44 -8.39
N GLU A 55 -55.90 -21.63 -9.51
CA GLU A 55 -54.69 -22.47 -9.57
C GLU A 55 -53.56 -21.90 -8.69
N CYS A 56 -53.58 -20.60 -8.39
CA CYS A 56 -52.60 -19.97 -7.51
C CYS A 56 -52.70 -20.51 -6.07
N ARG A 57 -53.90 -20.88 -5.63
CA ARG A 57 -54.11 -21.52 -4.32
C ARG A 57 -53.47 -22.91 -4.21
N TYR A 58 -53.23 -23.57 -5.34
CA TYR A 58 -52.67 -24.91 -5.42
C TYR A 58 -51.16 -24.94 -5.74
N GLY A 59 -50.52 -23.77 -5.87
CA GLY A 59 -49.06 -23.68 -6.06
C GLY A 59 -48.57 -24.03 -7.46
N TYR A 60 -49.36 -23.73 -8.49
CA TYR A 60 -49.02 -24.03 -9.89
C TYR A 60 -47.85 -23.19 -10.45
N CYS A 61 -47.50 -22.07 -9.82
CA CYS A 61 -46.35 -21.24 -10.17
C CYS A 61 -45.30 -21.26 -9.05
N GLN A 62 -44.02 -21.21 -9.41
CA GLN A 62 -42.92 -21.17 -8.43
C GLN A 62 -42.84 -19.86 -7.65
N GLN A 63 -43.07 -18.71 -8.29
CA GLN A 63 -42.91 -17.38 -7.69
C GLN A 63 -44.21 -16.58 -7.72
N LEU A 64 -44.47 -15.82 -8.78
CA LEU A 64 -45.65 -14.94 -8.87
C LEU A 64 -46.74 -15.63 -9.70
N CYS A 65 -47.96 -15.65 -9.18
CA CYS A 65 -49.13 -16.23 -9.82
C CYS A 65 -50.26 -15.21 -9.90
N ALA A 66 -50.87 -15.10 -11.08
CA ALA A 66 -52.11 -14.36 -11.29
C ALA A 66 -53.19 -15.32 -11.79
N ASN A 67 -54.27 -15.44 -11.03
CA ASN A 67 -55.44 -16.20 -11.44
C ASN A 67 -56.20 -15.43 -12.53
N VAL A 68 -56.54 -16.09 -13.64
CA VAL A 68 -57.27 -15.47 -14.76
C VAL A 68 -58.45 -16.35 -15.15
N PRO A 69 -59.60 -15.81 -15.59
CA PRO A 69 -60.75 -16.65 -15.90
C PRO A 69 -60.42 -17.79 -16.89
N GLY A 70 -60.49 -19.04 -16.41
CA GLY A 70 -60.23 -20.28 -17.15
C GLY A 70 -58.77 -20.73 -17.22
N SER A 71 -57.84 -20.03 -16.55
CA SER A 71 -56.41 -20.40 -16.51
C SER A 71 -55.64 -19.63 -15.45
N TYR A 72 -54.32 -19.65 -15.53
CA TYR A 72 -53.44 -18.86 -14.67
C TYR A 72 -52.25 -18.32 -15.47
N SER A 73 -51.63 -17.26 -14.97
CA SER A 73 -50.41 -16.70 -15.52
C SER A 73 -49.30 -16.67 -14.47
N CYS A 74 -48.19 -17.34 -14.77
CA CYS A 74 -46.99 -17.27 -13.94
C CYS A 74 -46.07 -16.14 -14.42
N SER A 75 -45.44 -15.47 -13.46
CA SER A 75 -44.36 -14.52 -13.71
C SER A 75 -43.28 -14.67 -12.65
N CYS A 76 -42.13 -14.04 -12.88
CA CYS A 76 -40.98 -14.16 -12.01
C CYS A 76 -40.63 -12.80 -11.38
N ASN A 77 -40.05 -12.87 -10.19
CA ASN A 77 -39.44 -11.72 -9.53
C ASN A 77 -38.29 -11.17 -10.40
N ARG A 78 -37.85 -9.94 -10.11
CA ARG A 78 -36.62 -9.38 -10.73
C ARG A 78 -35.43 -10.33 -10.53
N GLY A 79 -34.57 -10.41 -11.53
CA GLY A 79 -33.42 -11.34 -11.54
C GLY A 79 -33.76 -12.75 -12.04
N PHE A 80 -35.01 -12.99 -12.46
CA PHE A 80 -35.44 -14.29 -12.94
C PHE A 80 -36.19 -14.19 -14.27
N ILE A 81 -36.10 -15.25 -15.07
CA ILE A 81 -36.87 -15.42 -16.30
C ILE A 81 -37.67 -16.73 -16.23
N LEU A 82 -38.84 -16.73 -16.87
CA LEU A 82 -39.71 -17.90 -16.91
C LEU A 82 -39.03 -19.02 -17.71
N ASP A 83 -39.19 -20.26 -17.24
CA ASP A 83 -38.75 -21.45 -17.94
C ASP A 83 -39.60 -21.71 -19.21
N PRO A 84 -39.13 -22.54 -20.15
CA PRO A 84 -39.89 -22.90 -21.35
C PRO A 84 -41.27 -23.51 -21.05
N GLU A 85 -41.41 -24.20 -19.92
CA GLU A 85 -42.63 -24.82 -19.44
C GLU A 85 -43.63 -23.82 -18.82
N GLY A 86 -43.22 -22.57 -18.63
CA GLY A 86 -44.08 -21.47 -18.19
C GLY A 86 -44.48 -21.50 -16.70
N ARG A 87 -43.78 -22.27 -15.86
CA ARG A 87 -44.17 -22.50 -14.44
C ARG A 87 -43.05 -22.24 -13.44
N ALA A 88 -41.81 -22.45 -13.82
CA ALA A 88 -40.65 -22.23 -12.98
C ALA A 88 -39.89 -20.96 -13.38
N CYS A 89 -39.13 -20.42 -12.45
CA CYS A 89 -38.32 -19.23 -12.62
C CYS A 89 -36.85 -19.63 -12.52
N ARG A 90 -36.13 -19.47 -13.64
CA ARG A 90 -34.68 -19.66 -13.67
C ARG A 90 -33.99 -18.32 -13.42
N ASP A 91 -32.92 -18.41 -12.66
CA ASP A 91 -32.05 -17.29 -12.36
C ASP A 91 -31.45 -16.70 -13.64
N VAL A 92 -31.42 -15.38 -13.75
CA VAL A 92 -30.72 -14.67 -14.81
C VAL A 92 -29.29 -14.51 -14.37
N ASN A 93 -28.33 -14.92 -15.21
CA ASN A 93 -26.93 -14.69 -14.92
C ASN A 93 -26.50 -13.31 -15.45
N GLU A 94 -26.56 -12.28 -14.59
CA GLU A 94 -26.19 -10.91 -15.00
C GLU A 94 -24.69 -10.77 -15.30
N CYS A 95 -23.83 -11.67 -14.82
CA CYS A 95 -22.40 -11.62 -15.11
C CYS A 95 -22.04 -11.86 -16.58
N LEU A 96 -22.97 -12.38 -17.39
CA LEU A 96 -22.77 -12.55 -18.83
C LEU A 96 -22.64 -11.20 -19.56
N ASP A 97 -23.22 -10.13 -19.00
CA ASP A 97 -23.15 -8.78 -19.55
C ASP A 97 -21.94 -7.96 -19.02
N GLN A 98 -21.06 -8.59 -18.24
CA GLN A 98 -19.87 -7.97 -17.62
C GLN A 98 -20.18 -6.65 -16.88
N PRO A 99 -21.10 -6.65 -15.91
CA PRO A 99 -21.52 -5.42 -15.21
C PRO A 99 -20.46 -4.90 -14.22
N CYS A 100 -19.51 -5.74 -13.80
CA CYS A 100 -18.49 -5.41 -12.81
C CYS A 100 -17.20 -4.91 -13.48
N SER A 101 -16.50 -3.96 -12.85
CA SER A 101 -15.17 -3.56 -13.31
C SER A 101 -14.12 -4.67 -13.18
N HIS A 102 -14.21 -5.50 -12.14
CA HIS A 102 -13.29 -6.62 -11.88
C HIS A 102 -14.06 -7.96 -11.88
N SER A 103 -14.12 -8.66 -10.75
CA SER A 103 -14.74 -9.99 -10.67
C SER A 103 -16.24 -9.90 -10.46
N CYS A 104 -17.01 -10.75 -11.16
CA CYS A 104 -18.45 -10.88 -11.03
C CYS A 104 -18.84 -12.28 -10.56
N PHE A 105 -19.72 -12.36 -9.56
CA PHE A 105 -20.30 -13.59 -9.06
C PHE A 105 -21.81 -13.55 -9.19
N ASN A 106 -22.36 -14.49 -9.96
CA ASN A 106 -23.79 -14.65 -10.05
C ASN A 106 -24.34 -15.20 -8.73
N THR A 107 -25.42 -14.62 -8.25
CA THR A 107 -26.10 -15.01 -7.01
C THR A 107 -27.58 -15.25 -7.30
N TYR A 108 -28.30 -15.89 -6.39
CA TYR A 108 -29.70 -16.19 -6.67
C TYR A 108 -30.55 -14.90 -6.64
N GLY A 109 -31.06 -14.51 -7.81
CA GLY A 109 -31.87 -13.32 -8.06
C GLY A 109 -31.09 -12.03 -8.25
N SER A 110 -29.76 -12.08 -8.33
CA SER A 110 -28.89 -10.90 -8.53
C SER A 110 -27.44 -11.30 -8.79
N PHE A 111 -26.52 -10.35 -8.74
CA PHE A 111 -25.09 -10.60 -8.83
C PHE A 111 -24.33 -9.75 -7.79
N MET A 112 -23.09 -10.13 -7.53
CA MET A 112 -22.18 -9.39 -6.67
C MET A 112 -20.85 -9.17 -7.38
N CYS A 113 -20.31 -7.96 -7.29
CA CYS A 113 -18.97 -7.65 -7.76
C CYS A 113 -17.97 -7.73 -6.60
N SER A 114 -16.73 -8.10 -6.91
CA SER A 114 -15.61 -7.93 -6.00
C SER A 114 -14.42 -7.30 -6.71
N CYS A 115 -13.64 -6.54 -5.95
CA CYS A 115 -12.43 -5.90 -6.44
C CYS A 115 -11.21 -6.77 -6.17
N GLU A 116 -10.19 -6.64 -7.03
CA GLU A 116 -8.86 -7.21 -6.80
C GLU A 116 -8.16 -6.53 -5.61
N GLU A 117 -7.05 -7.10 -5.16
CA GLU A 117 -6.24 -6.52 -4.09
C GLU A 117 -5.77 -5.10 -4.46
N GLY A 118 -5.79 -4.17 -3.51
CA GLY A 118 -5.47 -2.75 -3.74
C GLY A 118 -6.63 -1.91 -4.27
N PHE A 119 -7.85 -2.46 -4.36
CA PHE A 119 -9.03 -1.72 -4.82
C PHE A 119 -10.22 -1.87 -3.87
N GLU A 120 -11.11 -0.88 -3.86
CA GLU A 120 -12.34 -0.86 -3.08
C GLU A 120 -13.57 -0.74 -3.99
N LEU A 121 -14.64 -1.45 -3.63
CA LEU A 121 -15.91 -1.43 -4.35
C LEU A 121 -16.65 -0.13 -4.05
N THR A 122 -17.04 0.60 -5.09
CA THR A 122 -17.77 1.86 -4.94
C THR A 122 -19.20 1.64 -4.49
N SER A 123 -19.85 2.73 -4.06
CA SER A 123 -21.25 2.71 -3.57
C SER A 123 -22.29 2.24 -4.59
N ASP A 124 -21.94 2.20 -5.88
CA ASP A 124 -22.78 1.63 -6.94
C ASP A 124 -22.80 0.09 -6.93
N GLY A 125 -21.87 -0.54 -6.20
CA GLY A 125 -21.72 -1.99 -6.09
C GLY A 125 -21.09 -2.65 -7.32
N THR A 126 -20.60 -1.88 -8.30
CA THR A 126 -20.13 -2.41 -9.59
C THR A 126 -18.73 -1.95 -9.98
N SER A 127 -18.34 -0.74 -9.59
CA SER A 127 -17.04 -0.19 -9.94
C SER A 127 -16.01 -0.37 -8.82
N CYS A 128 -14.75 -0.50 -9.23
CA CYS A 128 -13.61 -0.63 -8.32
C CYS A 128 -12.73 0.61 -8.47
N ILE A 129 -12.44 1.25 -7.34
CA ILE A 129 -11.51 2.38 -7.28
C ILE A 129 -10.24 1.95 -6.57
N ASP A 130 -9.14 2.49 -7.05
CA ASP A 130 -7.81 2.25 -6.49
C ASP A 130 -7.73 2.79 -5.05
N LEU A 131 -7.16 2.00 -4.15
CA LEU A 131 -6.89 2.41 -2.78
C LEU A 131 -5.57 3.17 -2.74
N ASP A 132 -5.63 4.48 -2.49
CA ASP A 132 -4.41 5.28 -2.39
C ASP A 132 -3.67 5.03 -1.07
N GLU A 133 -2.78 4.04 -1.03
CA GLU A 133 -2.06 3.69 0.20
C GLU A 133 -1.15 4.81 0.69
N CYS A 134 -0.71 5.70 -0.21
CA CYS A 134 0.08 6.88 0.14
C CYS A 134 -0.73 7.90 0.95
N SER A 135 -2.05 7.96 0.76
CA SER A 135 -2.95 8.81 1.54
C SER A 135 -3.32 8.22 2.91
N PHE A 136 -3.16 6.92 3.11
CA PHE A 136 -3.52 6.23 4.36
C PHE A 136 -2.39 6.15 5.39
N SER A 137 -1.12 6.15 4.96
CA SER A 137 0.01 5.98 5.87
C SER A 137 1.22 6.84 5.48
N GLU A 138 1.53 7.84 6.31
CA GLU A 138 2.70 8.70 6.13
C GLU A 138 4.04 7.96 6.32
N PHE A 139 4.05 6.79 6.96
CA PHE A 139 5.25 5.99 7.24
C PHE A 139 5.39 4.77 6.32
N LEU A 140 4.63 4.73 5.22
CA LEU A 140 4.64 3.60 4.29
C LEU A 140 5.97 3.46 3.53
N CYS A 141 6.56 4.60 3.14
CA CYS A 141 7.86 4.70 2.48
C CYS A 141 8.80 5.52 3.36
N GLN A 142 10.11 5.23 3.30
CA GLN A 142 11.10 6.05 4.01
C GLN A 142 11.19 7.48 3.45
N HIS A 143 10.89 7.66 2.15
CA HIS A 143 10.91 8.97 1.48
C HIS A 143 9.60 9.27 0.75
N ARG A 144 9.55 9.13 -0.59
CA ARG A 144 8.37 9.54 -1.36
C ARG A 144 7.54 8.34 -1.76
N CYS A 145 6.28 8.32 -1.33
CA CYS A 145 5.28 7.37 -1.82
C CYS A 145 4.65 7.88 -3.12
N VAL A 146 4.44 6.99 -4.08
CA VAL A 146 3.67 7.26 -5.30
C VAL A 146 2.63 6.16 -5.48
N ASN A 147 1.37 6.57 -5.45
CA ASN A 147 0.24 5.67 -5.63
C ASN A 147 0.22 5.09 -7.05
N ALA A 148 -0.15 3.83 -7.18
CA ALA A 148 -0.22 3.12 -8.45
C ALA A 148 -1.48 2.23 -8.50
N PRO A 149 -2.02 1.90 -9.67
CA PRO A 149 -3.18 1.02 -9.73
C PRO A 149 -2.92 -0.35 -9.06
N GLY A 150 -3.66 -0.64 -8.00
CA GLY A 150 -3.61 -1.86 -7.20
C GLY A 150 -2.46 -1.95 -6.20
N SER A 151 -1.64 -0.89 -6.06
CA SER A 151 -0.49 -0.89 -5.16
C SER A 151 0.14 0.50 -5.01
N PHE A 152 1.36 0.56 -4.47
CA PHE A 152 2.15 1.78 -4.43
C PHE A 152 3.61 1.49 -4.76
N SER A 153 4.36 2.55 -5.02
CA SER A 153 5.82 2.48 -5.19
C SER A 153 6.50 3.54 -4.34
N CYS A 154 7.60 3.15 -3.69
CA CYS A 154 8.45 4.09 -2.97
C CYS A 154 9.58 4.58 -3.89
N ILE A 155 9.89 5.86 -3.79
CA ILE A 155 10.95 6.51 -4.56
C ILE A 155 11.93 7.16 -3.60
N CYS A 156 13.20 6.79 -3.77
CA CYS A 156 14.31 7.32 -3.00
C CYS A 156 14.88 8.60 -3.62
N PRO A 157 15.49 9.48 -2.81
CA PRO A 157 16.18 10.66 -3.33
C PRO A 157 17.39 10.29 -4.21
N PRO A 158 17.95 11.25 -4.97
CA PRO A 158 19.20 11.05 -5.69
C PRO A 158 20.33 10.59 -4.75
N GLY A 159 21.16 9.65 -5.20
CA GLY A 159 22.20 9.01 -4.37
C GLY A 159 21.72 7.80 -3.57
N TYR A 160 20.45 7.42 -3.71
CA TYR A 160 19.86 6.27 -3.01
C TYR A 160 19.10 5.35 -3.96
N TYR A 161 19.01 4.07 -3.61
CA TYR A 161 18.16 3.08 -4.27
C TYR A 161 17.15 2.48 -3.29
N VAL A 162 16.04 1.96 -3.83
CA VAL A 162 15.02 1.29 -3.04
C VAL A 162 15.54 -0.09 -2.63
N TYR A 163 15.52 -0.38 -1.33
CA TYR A 163 15.96 -1.64 -0.76
C TYR A 163 15.03 -2.80 -1.14
N GLU A 164 15.43 -4.05 -0.83
CA GLU A 164 14.68 -5.26 -1.15
C GLU A 164 13.26 -5.30 -0.55
N ASP A 165 13.00 -4.54 0.52
CA ASP A 165 11.68 -4.41 1.13
C ASP A 165 10.70 -3.52 0.33
N GLY A 166 11.19 -2.86 -0.73
CA GLY A 166 10.40 -1.96 -1.58
C GLY A 166 10.04 -0.63 -0.91
N ARG A 167 10.55 -0.34 0.30
CA ARG A 167 10.11 0.79 1.15
C ARG A 167 11.25 1.63 1.70
N SER A 168 12.36 0.98 2.04
CA SER A 168 13.55 1.61 2.58
C SER A 168 14.47 2.09 1.46
N CYS A 169 15.30 3.07 1.78
CA CYS A 169 16.27 3.68 0.90
C CYS A 169 17.67 3.41 1.43
N GLU A 170 18.50 2.81 0.59
CA GLU A 170 19.92 2.57 0.87
C GLU A 170 20.79 3.48 0.03
N ASP A 171 21.87 3.96 0.64
CA ASP A 171 22.86 4.82 0.03
C ASP A 171 23.60 4.09 -1.09
N ILE A 172 23.77 4.74 -2.23
CA ILE A 172 24.57 4.21 -3.34
C ILE A 172 26.03 4.52 -3.01
N ASN A 173 26.83 3.49 -2.78
CA ASN A 173 28.27 3.69 -2.64
C ASN A 173 28.91 3.97 -4.02
N GLU A 174 29.11 5.26 -4.36
CA GLU A 174 29.72 5.61 -5.65
C GLU A 174 31.22 5.23 -5.74
N CYS A 175 31.87 5.04 -4.58
CA CYS A 175 33.24 4.57 -4.54
C CYS A 175 33.36 3.10 -4.96
N ASP A 176 32.36 2.27 -4.64
CA ASP A 176 32.35 0.83 -4.98
C ASP A 176 31.80 0.56 -6.38
N THR A 177 30.84 1.36 -6.83
CA THR A 177 30.23 1.20 -8.17
C THR A 177 31.14 1.65 -9.31
N GLY A 178 32.25 2.35 -9.00
CA GLY A 178 33.16 2.90 -10.00
C GLY A 178 32.60 4.11 -10.75
N ASN A 179 31.43 4.62 -10.35
CA ASN A 179 30.83 5.85 -10.88
C ASN A 179 31.31 7.11 -10.15
N ASN A 180 32.44 7.04 -9.45
CA ASN A 180 33.08 8.21 -8.88
C ASN A 180 33.85 8.98 -9.95
N THR A 181 33.85 10.31 -9.87
CA THR A 181 34.59 11.17 -10.79
C THR A 181 36.02 11.44 -10.31
N CYS A 182 36.56 10.60 -9.43
CA CYS A 182 37.84 10.82 -8.77
C CYS A 182 39.01 10.48 -9.71
N THR A 183 40.10 11.23 -9.60
CA THR A 183 41.35 10.87 -10.30
C THR A 183 42.02 9.69 -9.59
N THR A 184 42.98 9.04 -10.27
CA THR A 184 43.76 7.93 -9.70
C THR A 184 44.61 8.33 -8.49
N GLU A 185 44.86 9.62 -8.29
CA GLU A 185 45.61 10.14 -7.14
C GLU A 185 44.68 10.52 -5.97
N GLN A 186 43.37 10.62 -6.19
CA GLN A 186 42.40 10.99 -5.16
C GLN A 186 41.84 9.77 -4.45
N VAL A 187 41.51 9.95 -3.17
CA VAL A 187 40.80 8.95 -2.37
C VAL A 187 39.31 9.27 -2.42
N CYS A 188 38.49 8.31 -2.88
CA CYS A 188 37.05 8.45 -2.85
C CYS A 188 36.53 8.27 -1.42
N PHE A 189 35.68 9.20 -0.97
CA PHE A 189 34.97 9.13 0.30
C PHE A 189 33.47 9.15 0.03
N ASN A 190 32.80 8.05 0.38
CA ASN A 190 31.36 7.90 0.28
C ASN A 190 30.67 8.50 1.53
N PHE A 191 29.56 9.17 1.34
CA PHE A 191 28.71 9.68 2.42
C PHE A 191 27.23 9.58 2.03
N GLN A 192 26.35 9.77 3.01
CA GLN A 192 24.90 9.70 2.79
C GLN A 192 24.43 10.64 1.66
N GLY A 193 24.06 10.05 0.52
CA GLY A 193 23.50 10.70 -0.66
C GLY A 193 24.55 11.19 -1.66
N GLY A 194 25.80 10.76 -1.55
CA GLY A 194 26.82 11.07 -2.54
C GLY A 194 28.25 10.75 -2.12
N HIS A 195 29.21 11.24 -2.92
CA HIS A 195 30.63 11.04 -2.67
C HIS A 195 31.42 12.31 -2.87
N THR A 196 32.66 12.29 -2.39
CA THR A 196 33.65 13.33 -2.67
C THR A 196 35.01 12.72 -2.92
N CYS A 197 35.83 13.44 -3.67
CA CYS A 197 37.19 13.04 -4.01
C CYS A 197 38.17 13.83 -3.14
N LEU A 198 38.74 13.15 -2.16
CA LEU A 198 39.72 13.73 -1.24
C LEU A 198 41.10 13.74 -1.91
N ASN A 199 41.71 14.92 -1.95
CA ASN A 199 43.09 15.04 -2.41
C ASN A 199 44.05 14.37 -1.41
N PRO A 200 45.21 13.86 -1.88
CA PRO A 200 46.29 13.44 -0.98
C PRO A 200 46.60 14.50 0.06
N LEU A 201 46.89 14.06 1.28
CA LEU A 201 47.18 14.96 2.38
C LEU A 201 48.39 15.85 2.05
N GLN A 202 48.19 17.16 2.17
CA GLN A 202 49.28 18.14 2.08
C GLN A 202 49.36 18.90 3.40
N CYS A 203 50.38 18.59 4.20
CA CYS A 203 50.59 19.26 5.47
C CYS A 203 50.96 20.75 5.26
N PRO A 204 50.28 21.68 5.94
CA PRO A 204 50.62 23.09 5.82
C PRO A 204 52.01 23.35 6.43
N PRO A 205 52.87 24.19 5.84
CA PRO A 205 54.14 24.55 6.48
C PRO A 205 53.91 25.15 7.88
N PRO A 206 54.70 24.80 8.91
CA PRO A 206 55.93 23.98 8.91
C PRO A 206 55.71 22.50 9.27
N TYR A 207 54.49 21.96 9.11
CA TYR A 207 54.19 20.57 9.45
C TYR A 207 54.73 19.61 8.40
N ILE A 208 55.08 18.41 8.86
CA ILE A 208 55.46 17.28 8.03
C ILE A 208 54.45 16.15 8.19
N GLU A 209 54.21 15.40 7.13
CA GLU A 209 53.36 14.23 7.17
C GLU A 209 54.06 13.08 7.89
N VAL A 210 53.35 12.42 8.81
CA VAL A 210 53.87 11.27 9.58
C VAL A 210 53.04 10.01 9.39
N SER A 211 51.80 10.13 8.94
CA SER A 211 50.93 9.03 8.50
C SER A 211 49.83 9.58 7.58
N ASP A 212 49.07 8.68 6.94
CA ASP A 212 48.06 8.96 5.89
C ASP A 212 46.98 10.01 6.23
N ASN A 213 46.90 10.47 7.48
CA ASN A 213 45.97 11.53 7.90
C ASN A 213 46.55 12.42 9.00
N GLN A 214 47.87 12.37 9.24
CA GLN A 214 48.47 13.03 10.39
C GLN A 214 49.68 13.86 9.97
N CYS A 215 49.60 15.13 10.35
CA CYS A 215 50.70 16.08 10.26
C CYS A 215 51.30 16.30 11.66
N MET A 216 52.61 16.39 11.74
CA MET A 216 53.34 16.66 12.98
C MET A 216 54.25 17.88 12.83
N CYS A 217 54.33 18.67 13.89
CA CYS A 217 55.27 19.77 14.05
C CYS A 217 56.33 19.36 15.07
N SER A 218 57.57 19.15 14.62
CA SER A 218 58.67 18.77 15.52
C SER A 218 59.00 19.89 16.50
N ALA A 219 59.22 19.56 17.77
CA ALA A 219 59.67 20.50 18.79
C ALA A 219 61.07 21.08 18.49
N GLU A 220 61.85 20.42 17.64
CA GLU A 220 63.17 20.89 17.19
C GLU A 220 63.07 22.06 16.20
N ASN A 221 61.91 22.21 15.53
CA ASN A 221 61.70 23.29 14.57
C ASN A 221 61.22 24.56 15.30
N PRO A 222 61.98 25.68 15.27
CA PRO A 222 61.59 26.92 15.95
C PRO A 222 60.23 27.47 15.48
N ALA A 223 59.84 27.22 14.23
CA ALA A 223 58.55 27.65 13.68
C ALA A 223 57.34 26.90 14.28
N CYS A 224 57.58 25.80 15.02
CA CYS A 224 56.57 24.99 15.68
C CYS A 224 56.29 25.40 17.13
N ARG A 225 57.05 26.32 17.72
CA ARG A 225 57.00 26.63 19.17
C ARG A 225 55.58 26.95 19.68
N ASP A 226 54.81 27.73 18.94
CA ASP A 226 53.46 28.16 19.31
C ASP A 226 52.35 27.48 18.50
N LYS A 227 52.69 26.39 17.80
CA LYS A 227 51.76 25.64 16.96
C LYS A 227 51.37 24.31 17.63
N PRO A 228 50.19 23.75 17.33
CA PRO A 228 49.82 22.43 17.84
C PRO A 228 50.81 21.38 17.35
N PHE A 229 51.14 20.40 18.20
CA PHE A 229 52.10 19.34 17.90
C PHE A 229 51.65 18.46 16.73
N THR A 230 50.35 18.16 16.69
CA THR A 230 49.77 17.30 15.65
C THR A 230 48.48 17.90 15.11
N ILE A 231 48.24 17.67 13.81
CA ILE A 231 46.95 17.88 13.17
C ILE A 231 46.53 16.53 12.58
N LEU A 232 45.39 16.01 13.02
CA LEU A 232 44.80 14.77 12.54
C LEU A 232 43.57 15.10 11.69
N TYR A 233 43.55 14.66 10.44
CA TYR A 233 42.43 14.85 9.52
C TYR A 233 41.46 13.68 9.65
N ARG A 234 40.17 13.98 9.78
CA ARG A 234 39.11 12.98 9.85
C ARG A 234 37.92 13.44 9.00
N HIS A 235 37.28 12.48 8.37
CA HIS A 235 36.09 12.67 7.56
C HIS A 235 34.98 11.80 8.11
N MET A 236 33.76 12.32 8.15
CA MET A 236 32.57 11.57 8.52
C MET A 236 31.35 12.14 7.82
N ASP A 237 30.27 11.37 7.81
CA ASP A 237 28.97 11.74 7.26
C ASP A 237 27.94 11.99 8.37
N LEU A 238 26.91 12.76 8.06
CA LEU A 238 25.80 13.04 8.96
C LEU A 238 24.49 13.27 8.19
N SER A 239 23.40 12.62 8.60
CA SER A 239 22.08 12.87 8.01
C SER A 239 21.59 14.31 8.28
N SER A 240 20.99 14.93 7.25
CA SER A 240 20.27 16.21 7.39
C SER A 240 19.20 16.12 8.47
N GLY A 241 19.01 17.17 9.27
CA GLY A 241 17.89 17.23 10.21
C GLY A 241 17.91 16.18 11.33
N ARG A 242 19.06 15.55 11.60
CA ARG A 242 19.21 14.55 12.68
C ARG A 242 18.63 15.05 14.00
N ILE A 243 17.95 14.15 14.71
CA ILE A 243 17.37 14.43 16.03
C ILE A 243 18.48 14.81 17.01
N VAL A 244 18.26 15.90 17.75
CA VAL A 244 19.21 16.45 18.73
C VAL A 244 18.66 16.37 20.17
N PRO A 245 19.53 16.27 21.19
CA PRO A 245 20.98 16.23 21.10
C PRO A 245 21.51 14.88 20.60
N ALA A 246 22.57 14.90 19.79
CA ALA A 246 23.20 13.69 19.28
C ALA A 246 24.72 13.70 19.51
N ASP A 247 25.25 12.60 20.02
CA ASP A 247 26.69 12.38 20.14
C ASP A 247 27.25 12.04 18.75
N ILE A 248 28.20 12.85 18.25
CA ILE A 248 28.67 12.77 16.86
C ILE A 248 30.07 12.19 16.77
N PHE A 249 30.99 12.64 17.63
CA PHE A 249 32.39 12.25 17.55
C PHE A 249 33.03 12.24 18.95
N GLN A 250 33.80 11.20 19.28
CA GLN A 250 34.49 11.13 20.57
C GLN A 250 36.00 11.33 20.40
N MET A 251 36.53 12.29 21.15
CA MET A 251 37.96 12.50 21.32
C MET A 251 38.45 11.73 22.55
N GLN A 252 39.61 11.09 22.42
CA GLN A 252 40.26 10.41 23.52
C GLN A 252 41.77 10.66 23.50
N ALA A 253 42.32 11.08 24.64
CA ALA A 253 43.74 11.23 24.84
C ALA A 253 44.39 9.85 25.00
N THR A 254 45.54 9.64 24.37
CA THR A 254 46.38 8.48 24.69
C THR A 254 47.08 8.75 26.02
N THR A 255 46.91 7.86 26.99
CA THR A 255 47.44 8.00 28.36
C THR A 255 48.96 7.78 28.37
N ARG A 256 49.71 8.71 27.77
CA ARG A 256 51.17 8.64 27.68
C ARG A 256 51.87 9.33 28.86
N TYR A 257 51.15 10.14 29.65
CA TYR A 257 51.72 10.93 30.74
C TYR A 257 50.91 10.81 32.03
N PRO A 258 51.41 10.05 33.03
CA PRO A 258 50.83 10.06 34.37
C PRO A 258 50.76 11.49 34.93
N GLY A 259 49.60 11.90 35.44
CA GLY A 259 49.39 13.24 36.02
C GLY A 259 49.10 14.37 35.03
N ALA A 260 48.99 14.09 33.72
CA ALA A 260 48.53 15.09 32.75
C ALA A 260 47.01 15.29 32.82
N PHE A 261 46.57 16.53 32.62
CA PHE A 261 45.16 16.88 32.45
C PHE A 261 44.91 17.41 31.03
N TYR A 262 43.70 17.15 30.53
CA TYR A 262 43.32 17.43 29.15
C TYR A 262 42.11 18.37 29.11
N ILE A 263 42.19 19.39 28.26
CA ILE A 263 41.09 20.31 27.98
C ILE A 263 40.68 20.09 26.53
N PHE A 264 39.39 19.89 26.29
CA PHE A 264 38.84 19.66 24.96
C PHE A 264 37.94 20.84 24.57
N GLN A 265 38.16 21.42 23.40
CA GLN A 265 37.41 22.58 22.93
C GLN A 265 37.25 22.60 21.41
N ILE A 266 36.23 23.33 20.93
CA ILE A 266 36.09 23.64 19.51
C ILE A 266 36.86 24.93 19.24
N LYS A 267 37.88 24.86 18.41
CA LYS A 267 38.76 26.00 18.10
C LYS A 267 38.20 26.89 17.00
N SER A 268 37.59 26.31 15.97
CA SER A 268 36.97 27.01 14.84
C SER A 268 35.94 26.14 14.12
N GLY A 269 35.14 26.74 13.23
CA GLY A 269 34.17 26.04 12.38
C GLY A 269 32.78 25.84 12.96
N ASN A 270 32.52 26.41 14.15
CA ASN A 270 31.25 26.31 14.86
C ASN A 270 30.59 27.68 15.06
N GLU A 271 30.66 28.54 14.03
CA GLU A 271 30.08 29.89 14.03
C GLU A 271 28.55 29.83 14.21
N GLY A 272 27.91 28.78 13.67
CA GLY A 272 26.48 28.50 13.82
C GLY A 272 26.05 28.02 15.21
N ARG A 273 27.01 27.73 16.10
CA ARG A 273 26.77 27.15 17.45
C ARG A 273 25.89 25.90 17.40
N GLU A 274 26.09 25.08 16.38
CA GLU A 274 25.38 23.82 16.19
C GLU A 274 25.99 22.72 17.07
N PHE A 275 27.27 22.85 17.42
CA PHE A 275 28.02 21.87 18.19
C PHE A 275 28.46 22.42 19.55
N TYR A 276 28.68 21.52 20.51
CA TYR A 276 29.42 21.80 21.74
C TYR A 276 30.23 20.59 22.18
N MET A 277 31.28 20.83 22.98
CA MET A 277 32.07 19.76 23.58
C MET A 277 31.48 19.40 24.95
N ARG A 278 31.22 18.11 25.17
CA ARG A 278 30.84 17.56 26.47
C ARG A 278 31.98 16.67 26.97
N GLN A 279 32.59 17.06 28.08
CA GLN A 279 33.61 16.23 28.72
C GLN A 279 32.97 14.96 29.30
N THR A 280 33.49 13.80 28.90
CA THR A 280 32.96 12.49 29.31
C THR A 280 33.82 11.82 30.37
N SER A 281 35.13 12.09 30.36
CA SER A 281 36.06 11.66 31.41
C SER A 281 37.22 12.64 31.56
N ASN A 282 38.20 12.31 32.40
CA ASN A 282 39.45 13.05 32.48
C ASN A 282 40.32 12.96 31.22
N VAL A 283 40.07 11.97 30.35
CA VAL A 283 40.86 11.71 29.12
C VAL A 283 40.02 11.69 27.86
N SER A 284 38.72 11.98 27.94
CA SER A 284 37.83 11.96 26.77
C SER A 284 36.75 13.04 26.82
N ALA A 285 36.32 13.47 25.64
CA ALA A 285 35.19 14.35 25.44
C ALA A 285 34.47 14.00 24.13
N THR A 286 33.16 14.25 24.11
CA THR A 286 32.31 14.00 22.95
C THR A 286 31.86 15.33 22.34
N LEU A 287 32.00 15.44 21.03
CA LEU A 287 31.36 16.48 20.22
C LEU A 287 29.88 16.13 20.10
N VAL A 288 29.02 17.02 20.57
CA VAL A 288 27.57 16.86 20.58
C VAL A 288 26.93 17.86 19.64
N LEU A 289 26.05 17.38 18.76
CA LEU A 289 25.17 18.20 17.95
C LEU A 289 23.99 18.66 18.81
N SER A 290 23.84 19.96 18.96
CA SER A 290 22.79 20.62 19.74
C SER A 290 21.66 21.19 18.91
N ARG A 291 21.91 21.42 17.61
CA ARG A 291 20.93 21.98 16.67
C ARG A 291 20.95 21.18 15.39
N PRO A 292 19.78 20.88 14.79
CA PRO A 292 19.74 20.19 13.51
C PRO A 292 20.43 21.03 12.43
N ILE A 293 21.23 20.38 11.60
CA ILE A 293 21.87 21.00 10.45
C ILE A 293 21.10 20.59 9.21
N LYS A 294 20.78 21.57 8.35
CA LYS A 294 20.23 21.31 7.02
C LYS A 294 21.38 21.17 6.04
N GLY A 295 21.42 20.05 5.31
CA GLY A 295 22.30 19.89 4.17
C GLY A 295 21.63 20.27 2.84
N PRO A 296 22.31 20.02 1.70
CA PRO A 296 23.67 19.50 1.63
C PRO A 296 24.68 20.55 2.12
N ARG A 297 25.57 20.18 3.03
CA ARG A 297 26.56 21.11 3.60
C ARG A 297 27.82 20.38 4.05
N GLU A 298 28.97 20.96 3.75
CA GLU A 298 30.24 20.54 4.34
C GLU A 298 30.54 21.41 5.56
N VAL A 299 30.89 20.78 6.69
CA VAL A 299 31.25 21.46 7.93
C VAL A 299 32.66 21.02 8.32
N VAL A 300 33.57 21.99 8.47
CA VAL A 300 34.95 21.72 8.91
C VAL A 300 35.15 22.28 10.30
N LEU A 301 35.40 21.41 11.27
CA LEU A 301 35.65 21.75 12.68
C LEU A 301 37.11 21.49 13.04
N ASP A 302 37.78 22.47 13.65
CA ASP A 302 39.05 22.21 14.34
C ASP A 302 38.76 21.95 15.82
N LEU A 303 38.89 20.70 16.24
CA LEU A 303 38.74 20.27 17.63
C LEU A 303 40.12 20.24 18.28
N GLU A 304 40.31 21.02 19.34
CA GLU A 304 41.60 21.14 20.03
C GLU A 304 41.59 20.37 21.35
N MET A 305 42.59 19.52 21.52
CA MET A 305 42.94 18.89 22.78
C MET A 305 44.20 19.56 23.33
N VAL A 306 44.07 20.27 24.45
CA VAL A 306 45.19 20.88 25.17
C VAL A 306 45.65 19.92 26.25
N THR A 307 46.91 19.51 26.19
CA THR A 307 47.56 18.66 27.18
C THR A 307 48.40 19.52 28.11
N ILE A 308 48.17 19.39 29.41
CA ILE A 308 48.93 20.12 30.42
C ILE A 308 49.45 19.13 31.46
N ASN A 309 50.74 19.18 31.74
CA ASN A 309 51.38 18.40 32.78
C ASN A 309 52.23 19.31 33.66
N ASN A 310 51.74 19.57 34.87
CA ASN A 310 52.39 20.47 35.81
C ASN A 310 53.69 19.89 36.40
N VAL A 311 53.85 18.57 36.40
CA VAL A 311 55.04 17.90 36.95
C VAL A 311 56.28 18.22 36.11
N ILE A 312 56.10 18.26 34.78
CA ILE A 312 57.18 18.53 33.82
C ILE A 312 57.07 19.93 33.17
N ASN A 313 56.21 20.80 33.72
CA ASN A 313 55.91 22.12 33.18
C ASN A 313 55.64 22.12 31.66
N PHE A 314 54.85 21.14 31.20
CA PHE A 314 54.54 20.95 29.80
C PHE A 314 53.14 21.44 29.48
N ARG A 315 53.02 22.22 28.40
CA ARG A 315 51.75 22.61 27.80
C ARG A 315 51.88 22.55 26.29
N GLY A 316 50.91 21.93 25.64
CA GLY A 316 50.71 22.12 24.21
C GLY A 316 49.40 21.50 23.75
N SER A 317 49.16 21.52 22.45
CA SER A 317 47.89 21.07 21.90
C SER A 317 48.04 20.18 20.68
N SER A 318 46.99 19.41 20.44
CA SER A 318 46.77 18.62 19.22
C SER A 318 45.42 19.01 18.64
N ILE A 319 45.34 19.09 17.32
CA ILE A 319 44.09 19.40 16.61
C ILE A 319 43.59 18.16 15.88
N ILE A 320 42.29 17.92 15.94
CA ILE A 320 41.58 17.07 14.99
C ILE A 320 40.80 18.00 14.07
N ARG A 321 41.15 18.00 12.78
CA ARG A 321 40.37 18.69 11.74
C ARG A 321 39.34 17.70 11.21
N LEU A 322 38.11 17.85 11.69
CA LEU A 322 36.99 16.98 11.36
C LEU A 322 36.14 17.63 10.25
N THR A 323 36.05 16.96 9.11
CA THR A 323 35.17 17.34 8.00
C THR A 323 33.92 16.47 8.07
N ILE A 324 32.75 17.10 8.19
CA ILE A 324 31.45 16.44 8.27
C ILE A 324 30.69 16.76 6.99
N PHE A 325 30.34 15.72 6.23
CA PHE A 325 29.50 15.83 5.05
C PHE A 325 28.04 15.60 5.45
N VAL A 326 27.25 16.67 5.42
CA VAL A 326 25.83 16.61 5.77
C VAL A 326 25.01 16.32 4.52
N SER A 327 24.23 15.24 4.54
CA SER A 327 23.39 14.80 3.43
C SER A 327 22.33 15.85 3.06
N ALA A 328 21.81 15.79 1.84
CA ALA A 328 20.72 16.67 1.42
C ALA A 328 19.38 16.35 2.13
N HIS A 329 19.13 15.07 2.38
CA HIS A 329 17.85 14.56 2.88
C HIS A 329 17.98 13.95 4.28
N PRO A 330 16.93 14.02 5.12
CA PRO A 330 16.93 13.39 6.43
C PRO A 330 16.78 11.87 6.32
N PHE A 331 17.53 11.16 7.17
CA PHE A 331 17.50 9.70 7.33
C PHE A 331 17.67 9.38 8.82
#